data_AF-A0A9D8K317-F1
#
_entry.id   AF-A0A9D8K317-F1
#
_cell.length_a   1.000
_cell.length_b   1.000
_cell.length_c   1.000
_cell.angle_alpha   90.00
_cell.angle_beta   90.00
_cell.angle_gamma   90.00
#
_symmetry.space_group_name_H-M   'P 1'
#
loop_
_entity.id
_entity.type
_entity.pdbx_description
1 polymer ?
#
loop_
_entity_poly.entity_id
_entity_poly.type
_entity_poly.pdbx_seq_one_letter_code
_entity_poly.pdbx_strand_id
1 'polypeptide(L)' 'MAVSTVFIDEIAHALNDLPPESLNEVRQFIDFLKFKTQAARQSSPVAVGGMLSGFQFSSDDIARARAEMWQRFGGTAA' A
#
# COMPACT_ATOMS: atom_id res chain seq x y z
N MET A 1 7.66 6.70 20.32
CA MET A 1 7.45 5.34 20.85
C MET A 1 8.83 4.74 21.05
N ALA A 2 9.22 4.43 22.30
CA ALA A 2 10.45 3.70 22.55
C ALA A 2 10.21 2.23 22.20
N VAL A 3 10.98 1.70 21.26
CA VAL A 3 10.99 0.25 21.02
C VAL A 3 11.64 -0.39 22.25
N SER A 4 10.94 -1.30 22.91
CA SER A 4 11.50 -2.03 24.06
C SER A 4 12.68 -2.87 23.58
N THR A 5 13.81 -2.84 24.30
CA THR A 5 15.01 -3.61 23.96
C THR A 5 14.73 -5.11 23.84
N VAL A 6 13.82 -5.64 24.67
CA VAL A 6 13.33 -7.03 24.62
C VAL A 6 12.76 -7.39 23.24
N PHE A 7 12.04 -6.45 22.61
CA PHE A 7 11.42 -6.69 21.31
C PHE A 7 12.45 -6.76 20.17
N ILE A 8 13.57 -6.04 20.29
CA ILE A 8 14.66 -6.10 19.29
C ILE A 8 15.36 -7.45 19.35
N ASP A 9 15.59 -7.96 20.56
CA ASP A 9 16.25 -9.25 20.78
C ASP A 9 15.40 -10.42 20.27
N GLU A 10 14.08 -10.37 20.48
CA GLU A 10 13.13 -11.36 19.94
C GLU A 10 13.14 -11.39 18.41
N ILE A 11 13.16 -10.21 17.76
CA ILE A 11 13.26 -10.12 16.29
C ILE A 11 14.61 -10.67 15.82
N ALA A 12 15.71 -10.34 16.48
CA ALA A 12 17.03 -10.83 16.11
C ALA A 12 17.13 -12.36 16.19
N HIS A 13 16.52 -12.97 17.21
CA HIS A 13 16.44 -14.43 17.32
C HIS A 13 15.62 -15.04 16.20
N ALA A 14 14.44 -14.50 15.92
CA ALA A 14 13.59 -14.98 14.83
C ALA A 14 14.27 -14.88 13.45
N LEU A 15 15.13 -13.87 13.24
CA LEU A 15 15.91 -13.75 12.01
C LEU A 15 17.04 -14.78 11.93
N ASN A 16 17.67 -15.15 13.05
CA ASN A 16 18.74 -16.16 13.05
C ASN A 16 18.22 -17.58 12.77
N ASP A 17 16.95 -17.86 13.09
CA ASP A 17 16.32 -19.15 12.86
C ASP A 17 15.88 -19.36 11.40
N LEU A 18 15.90 -18.31 10.58
CA LEU A 18 15.52 -18.39 9.17
C LEU A 18 16.65 -18.96 8.31
N PRO A 19 16.31 -19.75 7.27
CA PRO A 19 17.31 -20.21 6.33
C PRO A 19 17.82 -19.03 5.46
N PRO A 20 19.06 -19.10 4.94
CA PRO A 20 19.71 -17.98 4.26
C PRO A 20 18.94 -17.41 3.06
N GLU A 21 18.21 -18.25 2.33
CA GLU A 21 17.36 -17.85 1.22
C GLU A 21 16.21 -16.93 1.66
N SER A 22 15.63 -17.18 2.83
CA SER A 22 14.54 -16.38 3.39
C SER A 22 15.03 -15.03 3.93
N LEU A 23 16.30 -14.93 4.33
CA LEU A 23 16.90 -13.65 4.76
C LEU A 23 16.93 -12.61 3.63
N ASN A 24 17.08 -13.06 2.38
CA ASN A 24 17.02 -12.19 1.22
C ASN A 24 15.60 -11.61 1.02
N GLU A 25 14.57 -12.42 1.22
CA GLU A 25 13.18 -11.96 1.17
C GLU A 25 12.87 -10.95 2.27
N VAL A 26 13.34 -11.23 3.50
CA VAL A 26 13.22 -10.29 4.62
C VAL A 26 13.91 -8.96 4.31
N ARG A 27 15.10 -8.99 3.70
CA ARG A 27 15.80 -7.77 3.28
C ARG A 27 14.97 -6.97 2.27
N GLN A 28 14.43 -7.62 1.24
CA GLN A 28 13.57 -6.96 0.25
C GLN A 28 12.32 -6.35 0.90
N PHE A 29 11.72 -7.06 1.85
CA PHE A 29 10.57 -6.57 2.60
C PHE A 29 10.91 -5.33 3.45
N ILE A 30 12.06 -5.34 4.13
CA ILE A 30 12.55 -4.18 4.89
C ILE A 30 12.77 -2.98 3.97
N ASP A 31 13.37 -3.19 2.79
CA ASP A 31 13.59 -2.13 1.81
C ASP A 31 12.26 -1.55 1.29
N PHE A 32 11.25 -2.40 1.08
CA PHE A 32 9.89 -1.97 0.75
C PHE A 32 9.24 -1.13 1.87
N LEU A 33 9.39 -1.52 3.15
CA LEU A 33 8.88 -0.75 4.27
C LEU A 33 9.57 0.62 4.39
N LYS A 34 10.89 0.68 4.16
CA LYS A 34 11.63 1.95 4.10
C LYS A 34 11.13 2.84 2.95
N PHE A 35 10.93 2.26 1.77
CA PHE A 35 10.36 2.98 0.63
C PHE A 35 8.98 3.57 0.96
N LYS A 36 8.05 2.76 1.52
CA LYS A 36 6.71 3.24 1.89
C LYS A 36 6.75 4.36 2.93
N THR A 37 7.59 4.22 3.95
CA THR A 37 7.70 5.23 5.02
C THR A 37 8.39 6.51 4.54
N GLN A 38 9.33 6.40 3.60
CA GLN A 38 9.94 7.56 2.93
C GLN A 38 8.95 8.25 1.99
N ALA A 39 8.21 7.50 1.16
CA ALA A 39 7.19 8.03 0.26
C ALA A 39 6.06 8.73 1.03
N ALA A 40 5.60 8.14 2.14
CA ALA A 40 4.60 8.75 3.02
C ALA A 40 5.08 10.06 3.68
N ARG A 41 6.40 10.25 3.82
CA ARG A 41 6.99 11.51 4.30
C ARG A 41 7.19 12.55 3.19
N GLN A 42 7.25 12.14 1.92
CA GLN A 42 7.66 13.02 0.82
C GLN A 42 6.49 13.60 0.00
N SER A 43 5.29 13.02 0.04
CA SER A 43 4.03 13.71 -0.25
C SER A 43 2.88 12.74 -0.05
N SER A 44 1.72 13.24 0.38
CA SER A 44 0.50 12.47 0.22
C SER A 44 0.28 12.33 -1.30
N PRO A 45 0.20 11.10 -1.86
CA PRO A 45 0.02 10.92 -3.29
C PRO A 45 -1.28 11.60 -3.71
N VAL A 46 -1.17 12.72 -4.43
CA VAL A 46 -2.34 13.42 -4.94
C VAL A 46 -2.85 12.62 -6.14
N ALA A 47 -4.15 12.34 -6.15
CA ALA A 47 -4.79 11.56 -7.21
C ALA A 47 -4.37 12.11 -8.59
N VAL A 48 -3.89 11.21 -9.45
CA VAL A 48 -3.41 11.54 -10.81
C VAL A 48 -2.34 12.65 -10.80
N GLY A 49 -1.38 12.59 -9.87
CA GLY A 49 -0.26 13.52 -9.81
C GLY A 49 -0.65 14.99 -9.53
N GLY A 50 -1.82 15.23 -8.93
CA GLY A 50 -2.32 16.60 -8.68
C GLY A 50 -3.28 17.11 -9.73
N MET A 51 -3.49 16.39 -10.84
CA MET A 51 -4.39 16.81 -11.91
C MET A 51 -5.84 16.98 -11.45
N LEU A 52 -6.25 16.21 -10.44
CA LEU A 52 -7.60 16.28 -9.86
C LEU A 52 -7.66 17.11 -8.57
N SER A 53 -6.61 17.86 -8.25
CA SER A 53 -6.59 18.72 -7.06
C SER A 53 -7.67 19.79 -7.16
N GLY A 54 -8.56 19.87 -6.17
CA GLY A 54 -9.68 20.83 -6.15
C GLY A 54 -10.94 20.34 -6.89
N PHE A 55 -10.89 19.19 -7.57
CA PHE A 55 -12.08 18.61 -8.18
C PHE A 55 -12.88 17.84 -7.12
N GLN A 56 -14.15 18.20 -6.95
CA GLN A 56 -15.09 17.46 -6.11
C GLN A 56 -16.05 16.69 -7.01
N PHE A 57 -15.94 15.35 -6.99
CA PHE A 57 -16.95 14.51 -7.60
C PHE A 57 -18.20 14.52 -6.73
N SER A 58 -19.36 14.75 -7.35
CA SER A 58 -20.62 14.56 -6.63
C SER A 58 -20.88 13.06 -6.40
N SER A 59 -21.68 12.74 -5.39
CA SER A 59 -22.11 11.35 -5.15
C SER A 59 -22.80 10.74 -6.38
N ASP A 60 -23.52 11.55 -7.15
CA ASP A 60 -24.23 11.12 -8.35
C ASP A 60 -23.27 10.78 -9.50
N ASP A 61 -22.20 11.56 -9.67
CA ASP A 61 -21.16 11.29 -10.65
C ASP A 61 -20.44 9.96 -10.35
N ILE A 62 -20.15 9.71 -9.07
CA ILE A 62 -19.54 8.47 -8.61
C ILE A 62 -20.48 7.29 -8.83
N ALA A 63 -21.77 7.45 -8.52
CA ALA A 63 -22.78 6.40 -8.70
C ALA A 63 -22.94 6.03 -10.18
N ARG A 64 -22.97 7.02 -11.07
CA ARG A 64 -23.03 6.81 -12.52
C ARG A 64 -21.78 6.12 -13.05
N ALA A 65 -20.58 6.61 -12.69
CA ALA A 65 -19.32 5.99 -13.10
C ALA A 65 -19.24 4.53 -12.66
N ARG A 66 -19.70 4.23 -11.43
CA ARG A 66 -19.78 2.86 -10.90
C ARG A 66 -20.73 2.01 -11.74
N ALA A 67 -21.94 2.48 -12.01
CA ALA A 67 -22.91 1.76 -12.83
C ALA A 67 -22.36 1.46 -14.24
N GLU A 68 -21.73 2.45 -14.88
CA GLU A 68 -21.11 2.29 -16.22
C GLU A 68 -19.97 1.26 -16.22
N MET A 69 -19.11 1.26 -15.20
CA MET A 69 -18.04 0.26 -15.06
C MET A 69 -18.61 -1.15 -14.90
N TRP A 70 -19.58 -1.35 -14.01
CA TRP A 70 -20.16 -2.67 -13.76
C TRP A 70 -21.04 -3.18 -14.90
N GLN A 71 -21.72 -2.30 -15.64
CA GLN A 71 -22.45 -2.69 -16.85
C GLN A 71 -21.52 -3.22 -17.94
N ARG A 72 -20.30 -2.68 -18.07
CA ARG A 72 -19.29 -3.19 -19.01
C ARG A 72 -18.74 -4.56 -18.60
N PHE A 73 -18.74 -4.88 -17.31
CA PHE A 73 -18.32 -6.20 -16.80
C PHE A 73 -19.45 -7.26 -16.80
N GLY A 74 -20.72 -6.83 -16.84
CA GLY A 74 -21.89 -7.73 -16.86
C GLY A 74 -22.46 -8.01 -18.26
N GLY A 75 -21.82 -7.51 -19.33
CA GLY A 75 -22.28 -7.62 -20.72
C GLY A 75 -22.10 -8.99 -21.37
N THR A 76 -22.40 -10.08 -20.66
CA THR A 76 -22.82 -11.38 -21.22
C THR A 76 -23.77 -12.06 -20.24
N ALA A 77 -25.02 -11.62 -20.20
CA ALA A 77 -26.13 -12.47 -19.83
C ALA A 77 -27.31 -12.07 -20.72
N ALA A 78 -27.87 -13.07 -21.39
CA ALA A 78 -28.91 -13.00 -22.41
C ALA A 78 -30.19 -12.29 -21.94
#